data_AF-A0AAU4UST0-F1
#
_entry.id   AF-A0AAU4UST0-F1
#
_cell.length_a   1.000
_cell.length_b   1.000
_cell.length_c   1.000
_cell.angle_alpha   90.00
_cell.angle_beta   90.00
_cell.angle_gamma   90.00
#
_symmetry.space_group_name_H-M   'P 1'
#
loop_
_entity.id
_entity.type
_entity.pdbx_description
1 polymer ?
#
loop_
_entity_poly.entity_id
_entity_poly.type
_entity_poly.pdbx_seq_one_letter_code
_entity_poly.pdbx_strand_id
1 'polypeptide(L)' 'MTVTNTDRYGTATPLAWDRLQPRLTGRAGWIDHEGPLPITEGIVICEAVEKLPSGGVNKSV' A
#
# COMPACT_ATOMS: atom_id res chain seq x y z
N MET A 1 1.43 -15.13 -11.95
CA MET A 1 0.62 -14.43 -10.92
C MET A 1 0.51 -15.36 -9.74
N THR A 2 1.02 -14.95 -8.58
CA THR A 2 0.92 -15.74 -7.34
C THR A 2 -0.33 -15.28 -6.60
N VAL A 3 -1.11 -16.21 -6.06
CA VAL A 3 -2.27 -15.91 -5.21
C VAL A 3 -2.14 -16.68 -3.91
N THR A 4 -2.54 -16.04 -2.82
CA THR A 4 -2.49 -16.63 -1.48
C THR A 4 -3.88 -16.62 -0.89
N ASN A 5 -4.39 -17.79 -0.52
CA ASN A 5 -5.66 -17.88 0.19
C ASN A 5 -5.41 -17.71 1.69
N THR A 6 -6.21 -16.86 2.31
CA THR A 6 -6.15 -16.60 3.75
C THR A 6 -7.56 -16.70 4.35
N ASP A 7 -7.69 -17.30 5.53
CA ASP A 7 -8.98 -17.38 6.22
C ASP A 7 -9.52 -15.98 6.55
N ARG A 8 -8.59 -15.07 6.87
CA ARG A 8 -8.89 -13.72 7.35
C ARG A 8 -9.30 -12.75 6.25
N TYR A 9 -8.69 -12.82 5.06
CA TYR A 9 -8.90 -11.85 3.98
C TYR A 9 -9.47 -12.47 2.69
N GLY A 10 -9.66 -13.78 2.65
CA GLY A 10 -9.99 -14.50 1.42
C GLY A 10 -8.80 -14.56 0.48
N THR A 11 -9.05 -14.43 -0.81
CA THR A 11 -7.99 -14.41 -1.82
C THR A 11 -7.18 -13.12 -1.72
N ALA A 12 -5.88 -13.23 -1.47
CA ALA A 12 -4.92 -12.14 -1.51
C ALA A 12 -4.08 -12.22 -2.78
N THR A 13 -4.04 -11.12 -3.52
CA THR A 13 -3.27 -10.99 -4.77
C THR A 13 -2.24 -9.87 -4.60
N PRO A 14 -0.94 -10.17 -4.72
CA PRO A 14 0.09 -9.14 -4.75
C PRO A 14 0.02 -8.37 -6.07
N LEU A 15 0.09 -7.04 -5.96
CA LEU A 15 0.16 -6.09 -7.05
C LEU A 15 1.46 -5.31 -6.92
N ALA A 16 2.17 -5.15 -8.03
CA ALA A 16 3.33 -4.29 -8.12
C ALA A 16 3.01 -3.17 -9.11
N TRP A 17 3.16 -1.93 -8.68
CA TRP A 17 3.06 -0.76 -9.53
C TRP A 17 4.45 -0.18 -9.71
N ASP A 18 4.92 -0.20 -10.95
CA ASP A 18 6.14 0.47 -11.35
C ASP A 18 5.89 1.97 -11.48
N ARG A 19 6.92 2.76 -11.14
CA ARG A 19 6.94 4.23 -11.33
C ARG A 19 5.85 5.02 -10.58
N LEU A 20 5.04 4.39 -9.73
CA LEU A 20 4.21 5.13 -8.79
C LEU A 20 5.14 5.66 -7.69
N GLN A 21 5.50 6.94 -7.77
CA GLN A 21 6.28 7.66 -6.77
C GLN A 21 5.31 8.38 -5.83
N PRO A 22 4.84 7.76 -4.73
CA PRO A 22 4.00 8.46 -3.79
C PRO A 22 4.78 9.62 -3.18
N ARG A 23 4.26 10.84 -3.38
CA ARG A 23 4.76 12.00 -2.65
C ARG A 23 4.43 11.78 -1.17
N LEU A 24 5.45 11.70 -0.33
CA LEU A 24 5.26 11.57 1.11
C LEU A 24 4.48 12.80 1.61
N THR A 25 3.32 12.57 2.23
CA THR A 25 2.44 13.62 2.76
C THR A 25 2.68 13.90 4.24
N GLY A 26 3.49 13.08 4.92
CA GLY A 26 3.86 13.23 6.32
C GLY A 26 5.30 12.81 6.57
N ARG A 27 5.88 13.29 7.68
CA ARG A 27 7.30 13.08 7.98
C ARG A 27 7.60 11.70 8.59
N ALA A 28 6.66 11.01 9.25
CA ALA A 28 6.83 9.64 9.80
C ALA A 28 8.27 9.34 10.29
N GLY A 29 8.98 8.37 9.68
CA GLY A 29 10.37 8.01 10.00
C GLY A 29 11.47 8.98 9.52
N TRP A 30 11.08 10.09 8.90
CA TRP A 30 11.91 11.19 8.41
C TRP A 30 11.72 12.45 9.27
N ILE A 31 11.44 12.28 10.57
CA ILE A 31 11.13 13.38 11.48
C ILE A 31 12.30 14.38 11.59
N ASP A 32 13.53 13.86 11.55
CA ASP A 32 14.78 14.63 11.62
C ASP A 32 15.30 15.06 10.24
N HIS A 33 14.55 14.81 9.16
CA HIS A 33 14.93 15.23 7.81
C HIS A 33 14.71 16.72 7.62
N GLU A 34 15.78 17.44 7.31
CA GLU A 34 15.72 18.87 6.96
C GLU A 34 15.36 19.06 5.47
N GLY A 35 14.50 20.05 5.20
CA GLY A 35 14.05 20.37 3.84
C GLY A 35 12.80 19.60 3.36
N PRO A 36 12.48 19.69 2.05
CA PRO A 36 11.35 18.98 1.46
C PRO A 36 11.49 17.46 1.57
N LEU A 37 10.37 16.75 1.72
CA LEU A 37 10.37 15.29 1.74
C LEU A 37 10.85 14.75 0.37
N PRO A 38 11.74 13.73 0.37
CA PRO A 38 12.30 13.22 -0.86
C PRO A 38 11.23 12.49 -1.70
N ILE A 39 11.35 12.60 -3.01
CA ILE A 39 10.70 11.65 -3.93
C ILE A 39 11.55 10.39 -3.89
N THR A 40 10.97 9.30 -3.37
CA THR A 40 11.68 8.02 -3.28
C THR A 40 11.51 7.28 -4.61
N GLU A 41 12.62 6.90 -5.25
CA GLU A 41 12.59 5.94 -6.34
C GLU A 41 12.29 4.55 -5.76
N GLY A 42 11.17 3.96 -6.18
CA GLY A 42 10.74 2.68 -5.64
C GLY A 42 9.58 2.06 -6.41
N ILE A 43 9.33 0.79 -6.10
CA ILE A 43 8.18 0.03 -6.58
C ILE A 43 7.19 -0.03 -5.42
N VAL A 44 5.92 0.28 -5.69
CA VAL A 44 4.86 0.09 -4.70
C VAL A 44 4.35 -1.33 -4.81
N ILE A 45 4.46 -2.08 -3.72
CA ILE A 45 3.83 -3.39 -3.58
C ILE A 45 2.59 -3.22 -2.69
N CYS A 46 1.43 -3.55 -3.22
CA CYS A 46 0.17 -3.58 -2.49
C CYS A 46 -0.46 -4.96 -2.60
N GLU A 47 -1.34 -5.32 -1.68
CA GLU A 47 -2.14 -6.53 -1.80
C GLU A 47 -3.61 -6.15 -1.98
N ALA A 48 -4.22 -6.69 -3.04
CA ALA A 48 -5.66 -6.67 -3.21
C ALA A 48 -6.25 -7.89 -2.49
N VAL A 49 -7.20 -7.63 -1.59
CA VAL A 49 -7.88 -8.65 -0.80
C VAL A 49 -9.37 -8.70 -1.11
N GLU A 50 -9.95 -9.88 -0.98
CA GLU A 50 -11.37 -10.11 -1.24
C GLU A 50 -12.27 -9.46 -0.17
N LYS A 51 -11.88 -9.52 1.10
CA LYS A 51 -12.67 -8.97 2.20
C LYS A 51 -11.81 -8.39 3.32
N LEU A 52 -12.35 -7.37 3.98
CA LEU A 52 -11.78 -6.86 5.22
C LEU A 52 -12.30 -7.68 6.42
N PRO A 53 -11.46 -7.99 7.43
CA PRO A 53 -11.87 -8.80 8.57
C PRO A 53 -12.94 -8.12 9.44
N SER A 54 -13.02 -6.79 9.37
CA SER A 54 -14.03 -5.99 10.05
C SER A 54 -15.39 -5.98 9.33
N GLY A 55 -15.50 -6.61 8.15
CA GLY A 55 -16.69 -6.48 7.29
C GLY A 55 -16.82 -5.11 6.62
N GLY A 56 -15.80 -4.25 6.74
CA GLY A 56 -15.78 -2.95 6.09
C GLY A 56 -15.85 -3.08 4.57
N VAL A 57 -16.73 -2.31 3.95
CA VAL A 57 -16.78 -2.16 2.49
C VAL A 57 -15.84 -1.04 2.06
N ASN A 58 -15.29 -1.14 0.85
CA ASN A 58 -14.47 -0.07 0.28
C ASN A 58 -15.32 1.22 0.23
N LYS A 59 -14.79 2.30 0.78
CA LYS A 59 -15.44 3.60 0.74
C LYS A 59 -15.17 4.20 -0.64
N SER A 60 -16.21 4.41 -1.43
CA SER A 60 -16.09 5.21 -2.65
C SER A 60 -15.49 6.57 -2.28
N VAL A 61 -14.38 6.91 -2.93
CA VAL A 61 -13.72 8.22 -2.85
C VAL A 61 -14.50 9.26 -3.65
#